data_AF-A0A1N6DB80-F1
#
_entry.id   AF-A0A1N6DB80-F1
#
_cell.length_a   1.000
_cell.length_b   1.000
_cell.length_c   1.000
_cell.angle_alpha   90.00
_cell.angle_beta   90.00
_cell.angle_gamma   90.00
#
_symmetry.space_group_name_H-M   'P 1'
#
loop_
_entity.id
_entity.type
_entity.pdbx_description
1 polymer ?
#
loop_
_entity_poly.entity_id
_entity_poly.type
_entity_poly.pdbx_seq_one_letter_code
_entity_poly.pdbx_strand_id
1 'polypeptide(L)'
;MNKMKKMLAVSAAAIAMVAMPAAASAEVLVYHATNYTSGPGKHGLWTNTLNSGSDRFYEFQSDMIFTVDTVAGTGSLTGTAINPSNAVAEINILLGGFLETTNGSPFQYKQEGGGAYDPLTDTPDVDFFTTATGSITIDGNQFNLRSNPFASNYAFQWGQGANAKNNDFGGSSWLLVEDANGRNLAHWDVNFNLAAVPEPTTWAMMIIGFGAVGGAMRRRKKPAMAFAYA
;
A
#
# COMPACT_ATOMS: atom_id res chain seq x y z
N MET A 1 70.17 6.36 37.29
CA MET A 1 70.01 7.38 36.23
C MET A 1 69.59 6.67 34.94
N ASN A 2 68.32 6.81 34.53
CA ASN A 2 67.77 6.82 33.14
C ASN A 2 68.21 5.71 32.14
N LYS A 3 67.36 4.91 31.48
CA LYS A 3 66.02 5.16 30.89
C LYS A 3 65.25 3.84 30.71
N MET A 4 63.98 3.82 31.15
CA MET A 4 62.97 2.87 30.69
C MET A 4 62.55 3.23 29.25
N LYS A 5 62.67 2.30 28.30
CA LYS A 5 62.03 2.42 26.98
C LYS A 5 60.55 2.04 27.12
N LYS A 6 59.67 3.03 27.25
CA LYS A 6 58.22 2.85 27.04
C LYS A 6 57.97 2.89 25.54
N MET A 7 57.80 1.74 24.90
CA MET A 7 57.20 1.69 23.56
C MET A 7 55.68 1.79 23.73
N LEU A 8 55.12 2.87 23.20
CA LEU A 8 53.70 3.12 23.07
C LEU A 8 53.07 1.98 22.25
N ALA A 9 52.17 1.21 22.86
CA ALA A 9 51.23 0.41 22.12
C ALA A 9 50.16 1.35 21.54
N VAL A 10 50.16 1.54 20.23
CA VAL A 10 49.05 2.20 19.52
C VAL A 10 47.94 1.17 19.40
N SER A 11 47.00 1.21 20.34
CA SER A 11 45.76 0.45 20.25
C SER A 11 44.89 1.07 19.15
N ALA A 12 44.87 0.45 17.97
CA ALA A 12 43.87 0.71 16.95
C ALA A 12 42.52 0.23 17.49
N ALA A 13 41.66 1.15 17.93
CA ALA A 13 40.29 0.83 18.28
C ALA A 13 39.52 0.44 17.01
N ALA A 14 39.43 -0.87 16.76
CA ALA A 14 38.47 -1.42 15.81
C ALA A 14 37.07 -1.16 16.36
N ILE A 15 36.34 -0.23 15.75
CA ILE A 15 34.91 -0.06 16.00
C ILE A 15 34.22 -1.25 15.34
N ALA A 16 34.00 -2.31 16.11
CA ALA A 16 33.08 -3.37 15.73
C ALA A 16 31.67 -2.78 15.76
N MET A 17 31.14 -2.40 14.58
CA MET A 17 29.71 -2.20 14.43
C MET A 17 29.06 -3.57 14.59
N VAL A 18 28.56 -3.85 15.78
CA VAL A 18 27.61 -4.93 15.98
C VAL A 18 26.37 -4.54 15.19
N ALA A 19 26.11 -5.23 14.08
CA ALA A 19 24.83 -5.14 13.40
C ALA A 19 23.77 -5.65 14.38
N MET A 20 23.10 -4.73 15.06
CA MET A 20 21.90 -5.08 15.80
C MET A 20 20.86 -5.53 14.77
N PRO A 21 20.23 -6.70 14.94
CA PRO A 21 19.08 -7.04 14.11
C PRO A 21 18.04 -5.95 14.34
N ALA A 22 17.71 -5.19 13.29
CA ALA A 22 16.55 -4.34 13.32
C ALA A 22 15.36 -5.26 13.58
N ALA A 23 14.65 -5.07 14.69
CA ALA A 23 13.38 -5.73 14.87
C ALA A 23 12.49 -5.28 13.71
N ALA A 24 11.98 -6.23 12.92
CA ALA A 24 10.97 -5.93 11.91
C ALA A 24 9.75 -5.41 12.67
N SER A 25 9.60 -4.09 12.70
CA SER A 25 8.35 -3.45 13.10
C SER A 25 7.28 -3.92 12.11
N ALA A 26 6.11 -4.33 12.60
CA ALA A 26 4.96 -4.58 11.73
C ALA A 26 4.74 -3.32 10.87
N GLU A 27 4.96 -3.45 9.56
CA GLU A 27 4.81 -2.36 8.62
C GLU A 27 3.41 -2.48 8.04
N VAL A 28 2.54 -1.56 8.45
CA VAL A 28 1.29 -1.33 7.73
C VAL A 28 1.68 -0.62 6.44
N LEU A 29 1.48 -1.29 5.32
CA LEU A 29 1.66 -0.70 4.00
C LEU A 29 0.55 0.31 3.79
N VAL A 30 0.90 1.53 3.36
CA VAL A 30 -0.04 2.63 3.14
C VAL A 30 0.18 3.17 1.74
N TYR A 31 -0.89 3.22 0.96
CA TYR A 31 -0.87 3.64 -0.43
C TYR A 31 -1.91 4.72 -0.69
N HIS A 32 -1.56 5.70 -1.52
CA HIS A 32 -2.56 6.54 -2.16
C HIS A 32 -3.21 5.78 -3.30
N ALA A 33 -4.53 5.68 -3.28
CA ALA A 33 -5.31 5.04 -4.34
C ALA A 33 -5.86 6.07 -5.32
N THR A 34 -5.74 5.75 -6.60
CA THR A 34 -6.20 6.61 -7.70
C THR A 34 -7.08 5.81 -8.64
N ASN A 35 -7.95 6.52 -9.36
CA ASN A 35 -8.90 5.88 -10.27
C ASN A 35 -8.23 4.95 -11.28
N TYR A 36 -9.01 4.02 -11.79
CA TYR A 36 -8.75 3.52 -13.11
C TYR A 36 -8.86 4.68 -14.14
N THR A 37 -7.79 4.93 -14.88
CA THR A 37 -7.67 6.13 -15.76
C THR A 37 -7.72 5.83 -17.26
N SER A 38 -7.84 4.57 -17.69
CA SER A 38 -7.99 4.23 -19.11
C SER A 38 -9.44 3.84 -19.46
N GLY A 39 -9.76 3.64 -20.74
CA GLY A 39 -11.08 3.18 -21.16
C GLY A 39 -12.27 4.15 -20.96
N PRO A 40 -13.48 3.75 -21.38
CA PRO A 40 -14.73 4.48 -21.13
C PRO A 40 -15.22 4.27 -19.69
N GLY A 41 -15.69 5.35 -19.06
CA GLY A 41 -16.19 5.31 -17.67
C GLY A 41 -15.06 5.16 -16.66
N LYS A 42 -14.11 6.10 -16.62
CA LYS A 42 -13.03 6.15 -15.62
C LYS A 42 -13.60 6.42 -14.24
N HIS A 43 -13.24 5.60 -13.26
CA HIS A 43 -13.75 5.71 -11.89
C HIS A 43 -12.85 4.94 -10.92
N GLY A 44 -13.02 5.24 -9.64
CA GLY A 44 -12.55 4.41 -8.54
C GLY A 44 -13.70 3.57 -7.95
N LEU A 45 -14.92 4.10 -7.99
CA LEU A 45 -16.15 3.42 -7.57
C LEU A 45 -17.23 3.53 -8.65
N TRP A 46 -17.87 2.41 -8.98
CA TRP A 46 -19.07 2.35 -9.82
C TRP A 46 -20.24 1.76 -9.05
N THR A 47 -21.34 2.51 -8.99
CA THR A 47 -22.51 2.20 -8.15
C THR A 47 -23.63 1.47 -8.90
N ASN A 48 -23.30 0.92 -10.08
CA ASN A 48 -24.18 0.09 -10.89
C ASN A 48 -25.54 0.72 -11.22
N THR A 49 -26.61 0.35 -10.51
CA THR A 49 -27.97 0.84 -10.76
C THR A 49 -28.34 2.05 -9.92
N LEU A 50 -27.52 2.44 -8.95
CA LEU A 50 -27.72 3.69 -8.21
C LEU A 50 -27.38 4.86 -9.14
N ASN A 51 -28.31 5.80 -9.29
CA ASN A 51 -28.27 6.90 -10.28
C ASN A 51 -28.30 6.41 -11.75
N SER A 52 -28.01 7.33 -12.67
CA SER A 52 -28.10 7.11 -14.12
C SER A 52 -26.91 7.72 -14.85
N GLY A 53 -26.62 7.22 -16.06
CA GLY A 53 -25.58 7.78 -16.91
C GLY A 53 -24.21 7.84 -16.22
N SER A 54 -23.53 8.99 -16.33
CA SER A 54 -22.22 9.23 -15.75
C SER A 54 -22.21 9.36 -14.23
N ASP A 55 -23.36 9.59 -13.59
CA ASP A 55 -23.46 9.76 -12.13
C ASP A 55 -23.35 8.45 -11.34
N ARG A 56 -23.20 7.33 -12.06
CA ARG A 56 -22.84 6.02 -11.52
C ARG A 56 -21.35 5.88 -11.25
N PHE A 57 -20.53 6.80 -11.74
CA PHE A 57 -19.08 6.71 -11.75
C PHE A 57 -18.51 7.78 -10.82
N TYR A 58 -17.86 7.35 -9.74
CA TYR A 58 -17.26 8.21 -8.73
C TYR A 58 -15.73 8.15 -8.85
N GLU A 59 -15.12 9.32 -8.93
CA GLU A 59 -13.68 9.53 -9.00
C GLU A 59 -13.13 9.72 -7.58
N PHE A 60 -12.18 8.88 -7.20
CA PHE A 60 -11.44 8.95 -5.94
C PHE A 60 -10.74 10.30 -5.80
N GLN A 61 -10.83 10.86 -4.60
CA GLN A 61 -10.19 12.10 -4.23
C GLN A 61 -8.82 11.83 -3.60
N SER A 62 -8.07 12.89 -3.33
CA SER A 62 -6.68 12.82 -2.83
C SER A 62 -6.54 12.16 -1.45
N ASP A 63 -7.62 12.09 -0.69
CA ASP A 63 -7.68 11.47 0.63
C ASP A 63 -7.95 9.96 0.58
N MET A 64 -8.10 9.37 -0.62
CA MET A 64 -8.30 7.93 -0.76
C MET A 64 -7.02 7.15 -0.44
N ILE A 65 -7.09 6.36 0.63
CA ILE A 65 -5.98 5.56 1.16
C ILE A 65 -6.36 4.08 1.16
N PHE A 66 -5.45 3.27 0.66
CA PHE A 66 -5.48 1.82 0.80
C PHE A 66 -4.39 1.37 1.78
N THR A 67 -4.73 0.48 2.71
CA THR A 67 -3.77 -0.06 3.69
C THR A 67 -3.77 -1.58 3.71
N VAL A 68 -2.61 -2.17 3.98
CA VAL A 68 -2.44 -3.61 4.22
C VAL A 68 -1.58 -3.83 5.46
N ASP A 69 -2.10 -4.58 6.42
CA ASP A 69 -1.34 -5.13 7.54
C ASP A 69 -1.26 -6.65 7.35
N THR A 70 -0.14 -7.11 6.80
CA THR A 70 0.10 -8.54 6.51
C THR A 70 0.27 -9.37 7.78
N VAL A 71 0.61 -8.75 8.91
CA VAL A 71 0.78 -9.44 10.19
C VAL A 71 -0.58 -9.67 10.84
N ALA A 72 -1.42 -8.64 10.88
CA ALA A 72 -2.79 -8.75 11.37
C ALA A 72 -3.72 -9.45 10.37
N GLY A 73 -3.30 -9.56 9.11
CA GLY A 73 -4.10 -10.09 8.01
C GLY A 73 -5.32 -9.23 7.69
N THR A 74 -5.17 -7.91 7.83
CA THR A 74 -6.25 -6.93 7.64
C THR A 74 -5.85 -5.85 6.64
N GLY A 75 -6.83 -5.12 6.13
CA GLY A 75 -6.61 -4.00 5.23
C GLY A 75 -7.78 -3.02 5.25
N SER A 76 -7.64 -1.91 4.55
CA SER A 76 -8.74 -0.96 4.40
C SER A 76 -8.65 -0.18 3.11
N LEU A 77 -9.80 0.29 2.60
CA LEU A 77 -9.90 1.32 1.59
C LEU A 77 -10.81 2.41 2.16
N THR A 78 -10.25 3.60 2.40
CA THR A 78 -10.95 4.69 3.07
C THR A 78 -10.67 6.03 2.41
N GLY A 79 -11.67 6.91 2.37
CA GLY A 79 -11.56 8.25 1.81
C GLY A 79 -12.81 8.65 1.04
N THR A 80 -12.69 9.64 0.16
CA THR A 80 -13.86 10.15 -0.59
C THR A 80 -13.75 9.92 -2.10
N ALA A 81 -14.91 9.83 -2.75
CA ALA A 81 -15.05 9.81 -4.19
C ALA A 81 -16.20 10.71 -4.63
N ILE A 82 -16.12 11.32 -5.81
CA ILE A 82 -17.09 12.33 -6.26
C ILE A 82 -17.55 11.99 -7.68
N ASN A 83 -18.85 12.07 -7.96
CA ASN A 83 -19.40 11.89 -9.30
C ASN A 83 -19.52 13.24 -10.06
N PRO A 84 -19.83 13.25 -11.37
CA PRO A 84 -19.95 14.49 -12.16
C PRO A 84 -21.01 15.48 -11.68
N SER A 85 -22.01 15.02 -10.94
CA SER A 85 -23.04 15.85 -10.31
C SER A 85 -22.66 16.35 -8.91
N ASN A 86 -21.42 16.12 -8.47
CA ASN A 86 -20.87 16.48 -7.16
C ASN A 86 -21.48 15.74 -5.96
N ALA A 87 -22.14 14.60 -6.17
CA ALA A 87 -22.49 13.71 -5.08
C ALA A 87 -21.21 13.12 -4.48
N VAL A 88 -21.12 13.12 -3.15
CA VAL A 88 -19.92 12.64 -2.44
C VAL A 88 -20.19 11.25 -1.87
N ALA A 89 -19.34 10.31 -2.21
CA ALA A 89 -19.27 8.98 -1.62
C ALA A 89 -18.14 8.95 -0.58
N GLU A 90 -18.50 8.81 0.70
CA GLU A 90 -17.57 8.48 1.78
C GLU A 90 -17.41 6.96 1.82
N ILE A 91 -16.21 6.48 1.53
CA ILE A 91 -15.89 5.05 1.44
C ILE A 91 -15.17 4.64 2.72
N ASN A 92 -15.69 3.61 3.39
CA ASN A 92 -15.07 2.98 4.54
C ASN A 92 -15.18 1.45 4.43
N ILE A 93 -14.21 0.84 3.75
CA ILE A 93 -14.15 -0.60 3.53
C ILE A 93 -13.05 -1.19 4.40
N LEU A 94 -13.42 -2.20 5.17
CA LEU A 94 -12.50 -2.97 6.02
C LEU A 94 -12.33 -4.36 5.44
N LEU A 95 -11.08 -4.79 5.33
CA LEU A 95 -10.68 -6.06 4.75
C LEU A 95 -10.09 -6.97 5.81
N GLY A 96 -10.32 -8.27 5.66
CA GLY A 96 -9.81 -9.27 6.57
C GLY A 96 -9.58 -10.62 5.90
N GLY A 97 -8.79 -11.45 6.58
CA GLY A 97 -8.43 -12.78 6.07
C GLY A 97 -7.54 -12.65 4.85
N PHE A 98 -6.45 -11.90 5.00
CA PHE A 98 -5.37 -11.75 4.03
C PHE A 98 -4.80 -13.12 3.64
N LEU A 99 -4.55 -13.29 2.35
CA LEU A 99 -3.95 -14.44 1.73
C LEU A 99 -2.96 -13.95 0.69
N GLU A 100 -1.68 -14.21 0.92
CA GLU A 100 -0.59 -13.94 -0.04
C GLU A 100 -0.84 -14.63 -1.40
N THR A 101 -1.52 -15.78 -1.38
CA THR A 101 -1.79 -16.54 -2.60
C THR A 101 -3.02 -17.41 -2.39
N THR A 102 -3.60 -17.91 -3.48
CA THR A 102 -4.66 -18.94 -3.38
C THR A 102 -4.10 -20.36 -3.22
N ASN A 103 -2.78 -20.50 -3.10
CA ASN A 103 -2.07 -21.76 -2.81
C ASN A 103 -2.47 -22.89 -3.79
N GLY A 104 -2.50 -22.57 -5.09
CA GLY A 104 -2.87 -23.51 -6.14
C GLY A 104 -4.37 -23.83 -6.22
N SER A 105 -5.21 -23.23 -5.38
CA SER A 105 -6.66 -23.37 -5.49
C SER A 105 -7.15 -22.59 -6.71
N PRO A 106 -7.67 -23.27 -7.76
CA PRO A 106 -8.21 -22.58 -8.91
C PRO A 106 -9.47 -21.83 -8.49
N PHE A 107 -9.54 -20.57 -8.86
CA PHE A 107 -10.70 -19.73 -8.62
C PHE A 107 -10.85 -18.77 -9.79
N GLN A 108 -12.07 -18.30 -9.98
CA GLN A 108 -12.33 -17.19 -10.87
C GLN A 108 -12.67 -15.99 -10.01
N TYR A 109 -11.75 -15.04 -10.02
CA TYR A 109 -11.97 -13.71 -9.48
C TYR A 109 -11.73 -12.69 -10.60
N LYS A 110 -11.98 -11.43 -10.28
CA LYS A 110 -12.17 -10.37 -11.27
C LYS A 110 -10.95 -10.20 -12.21
N GLN A 111 -11.06 -10.76 -13.41
CA GLN A 111 -10.00 -10.74 -14.43
C GLN A 111 -10.33 -9.81 -15.62
N GLU A 112 -11.49 -9.14 -15.60
CA GLU A 112 -12.09 -8.37 -16.71
C GLU A 112 -11.08 -7.86 -17.78
N GLY A 113 -10.23 -6.90 -17.42
CA GLY A 113 -9.07 -6.45 -18.19
C GLY A 113 -7.76 -6.47 -17.39
N GLY A 114 -7.75 -7.23 -16.29
CA GLY A 114 -6.57 -7.41 -15.43
C GLY A 114 -5.58 -8.43 -15.97
N GLY A 115 -4.44 -8.55 -15.28
CA GLY A 115 -3.47 -9.59 -15.58
C GLY A 115 -4.05 -10.99 -15.36
N ALA A 116 -3.65 -11.96 -16.18
CA ALA A 116 -4.02 -13.34 -15.95
C ALA A 116 -3.25 -13.92 -14.76
N TYR A 117 -3.95 -14.13 -13.64
CA TYR A 117 -3.41 -14.76 -12.43
C TYR A 117 -3.32 -16.27 -12.57
N ASP A 118 -2.12 -16.81 -12.36
CA ASP A 118 -1.87 -18.23 -12.22
C ASP A 118 -1.73 -18.60 -10.74
N PRO A 119 -2.70 -19.34 -10.15
CA PRO A 119 -2.69 -19.71 -8.74
C PRO A 119 -1.58 -20.70 -8.36
N LEU A 120 -0.97 -21.39 -9.33
CA LEU A 120 0.11 -22.35 -9.06
C LEU A 120 1.48 -21.67 -8.94
N THR A 121 1.67 -20.59 -9.71
CA THR A 121 2.95 -19.87 -9.78
C THR A 121 2.90 -18.49 -9.14
N ASP A 122 1.72 -18.08 -8.68
CA ASP A 122 1.49 -16.78 -8.06
C ASP A 122 1.93 -15.63 -8.98
N THR A 123 1.54 -15.74 -10.25
CA THR A 123 2.01 -14.85 -11.32
C THR A 123 0.83 -14.29 -12.12
N PRO A 124 0.69 -12.96 -12.23
CA PRO A 124 1.42 -11.93 -11.48
C PRO A 124 1.17 -12.04 -9.97
N ASP A 125 2.04 -11.41 -9.18
CA ASP A 125 1.95 -11.35 -7.72
C ASP A 125 0.67 -10.61 -7.30
N VAL A 126 -0.32 -11.36 -6.83
CA VAL A 126 -1.66 -10.88 -6.48
C VAL A 126 -2.11 -11.59 -5.21
N ASP A 127 -2.37 -10.77 -4.20
CA ASP A 127 -2.89 -11.18 -2.91
C ASP A 127 -4.41 -10.98 -2.84
N PHE A 128 -5.02 -11.64 -1.86
CA PHE A 128 -6.46 -11.64 -1.67
C PHE A 128 -6.85 -11.36 -0.23
N PHE A 129 -8.05 -10.80 -0.06
CA PHE A 129 -8.77 -10.81 1.20
C PHE A 129 -10.04 -11.62 1.03
N THR A 130 -10.34 -12.47 2.01
CA THR A 130 -11.54 -13.32 2.00
C THR A 130 -12.80 -12.58 2.45
N THR A 131 -12.65 -11.44 3.14
CA THR A 131 -13.77 -10.66 3.65
C THR A 131 -13.62 -9.17 3.34
N ALA A 132 -14.75 -8.53 3.06
CA ALA A 132 -14.89 -7.09 2.96
C ALA A 132 -16.16 -6.67 3.72
N THR A 133 -16.02 -5.69 4.60
CA THR A 133 -17.11 -5.17 5.45
C THR A 133 -17.04 -3.64 5.50
N GLY A 134 -17.97 -3.02 6.21
CA GLY A 134 -18.05 -1.56 6.34
C GLY A 134 -19.17 -0.98 5.50
N SER A 135 -19.01 0.26 5.04
CA SER A 135 -20.08 0.96 4.32
C SER A 135 -19.54 2.03 3.38
N ILE A 136 -20.39 2.40 2.43
CA ILE A 136 -20.22 3.59 1.60
C ILE A 136 -21.41 4.50 1.86
N THR A 137 -21.18 5.77 2.18
CA THR A 137 -22.24 6.75 2.40
C THR A 137 -22.26 7.74 1.25
N ILE A 138 -23.41 7.90 0.59
CA ILE A 138 -23.57 8.84 -0.54
C ILE A 138 -24.64 9.87 -0.18
N ASP A 139 -24.24 11.14 -0.09
CA ASP A 139 -25.11 12.27 0.28
C ASP A 139 -25.96 11.99 1.54
N GLY A 140 -25.35 11.34 2.54
CA GLY A 140 -26.00 10.96 3.81
C GLY A 140 -26.78 9.63 3.79
N ASN A 141 -26.88 8.95 2.64
CA ASN A 141 -27.49 7.62 2.56
C ASN A 141 -26.41 6.54 2.71
N GLN A 142 -26.52 5.71 3.74
CA GLN A 142 -25.56 4.64 4.00
C GLN A 142 -25.91 3.37 3.23
N PHE A 143 -24.90 2.78 2.60
CA PHE A 143 -24.93 1.49 1.92
C PHE A 143 -23.94 0.55 2.60
N ASN A 144 -24.43 -0.54 3.18
CA ASN A 144 -23.60 -1.47 3.94
C ASN A 144 -23.04 -2.55 3.03
N LEU A 145 -21.76 -2.88 3.21
CA LEU A 145 -21.15 -4.03 2.55
C LEU A 145 -21.67 -5.30 3.21
N ARG A 146 -22.01 -6.27 2.37
CA ARG A 146 -22.35 -7.62 2.81
C ARG A 146 -21.05 -8.39 2.98
N SER A 147 -20.94 -9.13 4.09
CA SER A 147 -19.73 -9.91 4.41
C SER A 147 -19.41 -11.02 3.42
N ASN A 148 -20.39 -11.46 2.61
CA ASN A 148 -20.18 -12.53 1.65
C ASN A 148 -19.53 -11.98 0.37
N PRO A 149 -18.44 -12.60 -0.09
CA PRO A 149 -17.82 -12.25 -1.38
C PRO A 149 -18.75 -12.51 -2.57
N PHE A 150 -18.70 -11.65 -3.60
CA PHE A 150 -19.48 -11.83 -4.83
C PHE A 150 -18.94 -12.97 -5.70
N ALA A 151 -17.61 -13.12 -5.76
CA ALA A 151 -16.92 -14.08 -6.63
C ALA A 151 -16.20 -15.15 -5.80
N SER A 152 -16.91 -16.24 -5.50
CA SER A 152 -16.38 -17.39 -4.76
C SER A 152 -15.98 -17.04 -3.32
N ASN A 153 -14.73 -17.30 -2.90
CA ASN A 153 -14.26 -17.20 -1.52
C ASN A 153 -13.47 -15.92 -1.22
N TYR A 154 -13.35 -15.01 -2.19
CA TYR A 154 -12.50 -13.82 -2.07
C TYR A 154 -13.33 -12.55 -2.24
N ALA A 155 -13.12 -11.60 -1.35
CA ALA A 155 -13.86 -10.34 -1.32
C ALA A 155 -13.06 -9.19 -1.94
N PHE A 156 -11.73 -9.30 -2.03
CA PHE A 156 -10.87 -8.26 -2.56
C PHE A 156 -9.59 -8.85 -3.16
N GLN A 157 -9.05 -8.24 -4.21
CA GLN A 157 -7.71 -8.55 -4.74
C GLN A 157 -6.82 -7.29 -4.76
N TRP A 158 -5.53 -7.48 -4.55
CA TRP A 158 -4.53 -6.41 -4.56
C TRP A 158 -3.18 -6.94 -5.03
N GLY A 159 -2.42 -6.16 -5.80
CA GLY A 159 -1.17 -6.59 -6.41
C GLY A 159 -1.01 -6.15 -7.86
N GLN A 160 -0.09 -6.78 -8.58
CA GLN A 160 0.21 -6.46 -9.98
C GLN A 160 -0.91 -6.95 -10.90
N GLY A 161 -1.56 -6.04 -11.63
CA GLY A 161 -2.71 -6.36 -12.50
C GLY A 161 -4.02 -6.57 -11.75
N ALA A 162 -4.03 -6.41 -10.43
CA ALA A 162 -5.18 -6.59 -9.57
C ALA A 162 -6.21 -5.45 -9.66
N ASN A 163 -5.90 -4.34 -10.36
CA ASN A 163 -6.90 -3.33 -10.71
C ASN A 163 -8.04 -3.93 -11.54
N ALA A 164 -7.85 -5.06 -12.24
CA ALA A 164 -8.83 -5.69 -13.12
C ALA A 164 -9.26 -4.88 -14.36
N LYS A 165 -8.68 -3.70 -14.62
CA LYS A 165 -8.91 -2.93 -15.84
C LYS A 165 -7.63 -2.66 -16.65
N ASN A 166 -6.47 -2.97 -16.09
CA ASN A 166 -5.15 -2.87 -16.68
C ASN A 166 -4.20 -3.84 -15.96
N ASN A 167 -2.94 -3.87 -16.39
CA ASN A 167 -1.88 -4.65 -15.74
C ASN A 167 -1.14 -3.86 -14.64
N ASP A 168 -1.62 -2.69 -14.22
CA ASP A 168 -0.91 -1.85 -13.25
C ASP A 168 -1.04 -2.43 -11.83
N PHE A 169 -0.12 -2.04 -10.95
CA PHE A 169 -0.22 -2.34 -9.52
C PHE A 169 -1.43 -1.61 -8.92
N GLY A 170 -2.31 -2.35 -8.25
CA GLY A 170 -3.61 -1.82 -7.88
C GLY A 170 -4.45 -2.78 -7.07
N GLY A 171 -5.73 -2.50 -6.96
CA GLY A 171 -6.69 -3.37 -6.29
C GLY A 171 -8.09 -3.24 -6.87
N SER A 172 -8.91 -4.25 -6.63
CA SER A 172 -10.31 -4.22 -7.06
C SER A 172 -11.20 -5.20 -6.32
N SER A 173 -12.51 -4.94 -6.41
CA SER A 173 -13.56 -5.83 -5.90
C SER A 173 -14.88 -5.64 -6.64
N TRP A 174 -15.70 -6.69 -6.66
CA TRP A 174 -17.14 -6.56 -6.80
C TRP A 174 -17.79 -6.63 -5.41
N LEU A 175 -18.36 -5.51 -4.98
CA LEU A 175 -18.92 -5.32 -3.65
C LEU A 175 -20.40 -5.68 -3.66
N LEU A 176 -20.78 -6.64 -2.82
CA LEU A 176 -22.16 -6.87 -2.49
C LEU A 176 -22.62 -5.82 -1.47
N VAL A 177 -23.71 -5.11 -1.77
CA VAL A 177 -24.18 -3.97 -0.96
C VAL A 177 -25.68 -4.04 -0.66
N GLU A 178 -26.05 -3.53 0.50
CA GLU A 178 -27.45 -3.35 0.95
C GLU A 178 -27.70 -1.88 1.28
N ASP A 179 -28.92 -1.40 1.05
CA ASP A 179 -29.33 -0.09 1.53
C ASP A 179 -29.55 -0.07 3.06
N ALA A 180 -29.87 1.11 3.60
CA ALA A 180 -30.14 1.30 5.03
C ALA A 180 -31.30 0.44 5.58
N ASN A 181 -32.16 -0.10 4.72
CA ASN A 181 -33.27 -0.99 5.10
C ASN A 181 -32.90 -2.47 4.97
N GLY A 182 -31.64 -2.80 4.67
CA GLY A 182 -31.17 -4.17 4.45
C GLY A 182 -31.62 -4.75 3.10
N ARG A 183 -32.04 -3.92 2.14
CA ARG A 183 -32.41 -4.40 0.82
C ARG A 183 -31.16 -4.59 -0.03
N ASN A 184 -30.98 -5.79 -0.56
CA ASN A 184 -29.94 -6.11 -1.54
C ASN A 184 -30.05 -5.22 -2.79
N LEU A 185 -28.92 -4.65 -3.19
CA LEU A 185 -28.77 -3.92 -4.44
C LEU A 185 -27.94 -4.74 -5.45
N ALA A 186 -27.86 -4.24 -6.68
CA ALA A 186 -26.89 -4.75 -7.64
C ALA A 186 -25.47 -4.50 -7.10
N HIS A 187 -24.54 -5.41 -7.39
CA HIS A 187 -23.15 -5.27 -6.93
C HIS A 187 -22.55 -3.95 -7.41
N TRP A 188 -21.70 -3.36 -6.59
CA TRP A 188 -20.87 -2.22 -6.95
C TRP A 188 -19.47 -2.69 -7.32
N ASP A 189 -18.72 -1.82 -7.96
CA ASP A 189 -17.36 -2.10 -8.39
C ASP A 189 -16.42 -1.06 -7.80
N VAL A 190 -15.29 -1.52 -7.23
CA VAL A 190 -14.12 -0.66 -7.01
C VAL A 190 -12.92 -1.15 -7.84
N ASN A 191 -12.21 -0.21 -8.45
CA ASN A 191 -10.98 -0.43 -9.22
C ASN A 191 -10.02 0.75 -9.00
N PHE A 192 -8.77 0.49 -8.63
CA PHE A 192 -7.81 1.57 -8.46
C PHE A 192 -6.37 1.15 -8.71
N ASN A 193 -5.57 2.14 -9.12
CA ASN A 193 -4.13 2.05 -9.20
C ASN A 193 -3.53 2.55 -7.88
N LEU A 194 -2.41 1.93 -7.49
CA LEU A 194 -1.65 2.35 -6.32
C LEU A 194 -0.27 2.83 -6.75
N ALA A 195 0.13 3.99 -6.24
CA ALA A 195 1.50 4.44 -6.39
C ALA A 195 2.36 3.78 -5.32
N ALA A 196 3.50 3.21 -5.71
CA ALA A 196 4.50 2.74 -4.76
C ALA A 196 4.98 3.93 -3.91
N VAL A 197 4.67 3.93 -2.62
CA VAL A 197 5.23 4.92 -1.68
C VAL A 197 6.64 4.46 -1.34
N PRO A 198 7.69 5.29 -1.54
CA PRO A 198 9.02 4.92 -1.07
C PRO A 198 8.97 4.77 0.45
N GLU A 199 9.29 3.58 0.95
CA GLU A 199 9.23 3.29 2.38
C GLU A 199 9.97 4.37 3.19
N PRO A 200 9.38 4.93 4.26
CA PRO A 200 10.02 5.95 5.10
C PRO A 200 11.40 5.52 5.62
N THR A 201 11.60 4.21 5.83
CA THR A 201 12.86 3.60 6.24
C THR A 201 13.98 3.84 5.21
N THR A 202 13.66 3.85 3.92
CA THR A 202 14.64 4.11 2.85
C THR A 202 15.23 5.52 2.98
N TRP A 203 14.39 6.52 3.25
CA TRP A 203 14.85 7.89 3.46
C TRP A 203 15.72 8.01 4.71
N ALA A 204 15.32 7.37 5.82
CA ALA A 204 16.11 7.36 7.05
C ALA A 204 17.48 6.69 6.84
N MET A 205 17.53 5.55 6.15
CA MET A 205 18.77 4.84 5.84
C MET A 205 19.67 5.64 4.89
N MET A 206 19.10 6.35 3.90
CA MET A 206 19.85 7.27 3.06
C MET A 206 20.44 8.42 3.88
N ILE A 207 19.65 9.06 4.75
CA ILE A 207 20.12 10.15 5.60
C ILE A 207 21.22 9.67 6.54
N ILE A 208 21.07 8.50 7.16
CA ILE A 208 22.08 7.89 8.04
C ILE A 208 23.35 7.56 7.23
N GLY A 209 23.22 6.92 6.07
CA GLY A 209 24.33 6.56 5.20
C GLY A 209 25.12 7.78 4.73
N PHE A 210 24.44 8.78 4.19
CA PHE A 210 25.07 10.03 3.76
C PHE A 210 25.62 10.84 4.94
N GLY A 211 24.94 10.83 6.10
CA GLY A 211 25.40 11.45 7.33
C GLY A 211 26.70 10.83 7.85
N ALA A 212 26.82 9.50 7.82
CA ALA A 212 28.01 8.77 8.22
C ALA A 212 29.20 9.09 7.29
N VAL A 213 28.98 9.09 5.97
CA VAL A 213 30.00 9.44 4.97
C VAL A 213 30.47 10.90 5.17
N GLY A 214 29.53 11.85 5.27
CA GLY A 214 29.84 13.25 5.49
C GLY A 214 30.57 13.51 6.81
N GLY A 215 30.17 12.82 7.88
CA GLY A 215 30.85 12.86 9.19
C GLY A 215 32.29 12.35 9.13
N ALA A 216 32.52 11.24 8.43
CA ALA A 216 33.86 10.69 8.24
C ALA A 216 34.77 11.64 7.44
N MET A 217 34.24 12.31 6.41
CA MET A 217 34.98 13.30 5.63
C MET A 217 35.33 14.54 6.45
N ARG A 218 34.42 15.04 7.30
CA ARG A 218 34.68 16.22 8.16
C ARG A 218 35.73 15.96 9.23
N ARG A 219 35.80 14.73 9.77
CA ARG A 219 36.77 14.35 10.81
C ARG A 219 38.23 14.32 10.32
N ARG A 220 38.49 14.26 9.01
CA ARG A 220 39.84 14.16 8.44
C ARG A 220 40.61 15.49 8.33
N LYS A 221 40.00 16.64 8.61
CA LYS A 221 40.72 17.93 8.57
C LYS A 221 41.45 18.21 9.88
N LYS A 222 42.72 17.81 9.99
CA LYS A 222 43.68 18.45 10.92
C LYS A 222 44.49 19.50 10.12
N PRO A 223 44.45 20.80 10.46
CA PRO A 223 45.36 21.75 9.85
C PRO A 223 46.79 21.37 10.24
N ALA A 224 47.64 21.12 9.25
CA ALA A 224 49.08 21.00 9.49
C ALA A 224 49.57 22.41 9.86
N MET A 225 49.86 22.63 11.13
CA MET A 225 50.52 23.85 11.60
C MET A 225 51.93 23.86 11.02
N ALA A 226 52.14 24.65 9.97
CA ALA A 226 53.46 24.97 9.47
C ALA A 226 54.08 26.01 10.41
N PHE A 227 55.04 25.61 11.23
CA PHE A 227 55.84 26.54 12.00
C PHE A 227 56.90 27.17 11.08
N ALA A 228 56.79 28.47 10.83
CA ALA A 228 57.88 29.27 10.28
C ALA A 228 58.67 29.86 11.47
N TYR A 229 59.98 29.58 11.51
CA TYR A 229 60.91 30.20 12.45
C TYR A 229 61.59 31.40 11.76
N ALA A 230 61.65 32.53 12.46
CA ALA A 230 62.53 33.67 12.20
C ALA A 230 62.99 34.25 13.54
#